data_AF-A9UVK4-F1
#
_entry.id   AF-A9UVK4-F1
#
_cell.length_a   1.000
_cell.length_b   1.000
_cell.length_c   1.000
_cell.angle_alpha   90.00
_cell.angle_beta   90.00
_cell.angle_gamma   90.00
#
_symmetry.space_group_name_H-M   'P 1'
#
loop_
_entity.id
_entity.type
_entity.pdbx_description
1 polymer ?
#
loop_
_entity_poly.entity_id
_entity_poly.type
_entity_poly.pdbx_seq_one_letter_code
_entity_poly.pdbx_strand_id
1 'polypeptide(L)'
;DPHLLTTLLKRYFAELPDSLIPGEWYDRTIAAASLPTEEEQVAELDRVMSNIKGATATTLSYLLGHLGRVIANHKSTKMDAVSVAEAWGPILLRPKPSESAKAVADRQIQVNAVRLLI
;
A
#
# COMPACT_ATOMS: atom_id res chain seq x y z
N ASP A 1 4.53 -11.34 -22.06
CA ASP A 1 3.22 -11.11 -21.45
C ASP A 1 3.35 -10.06 -20.34
N PRO A 2 2.73 -8.87 -20.47
CA PRO A 2 2.71 -7.85 -19.42
C PRO A 2 2.13 -8.33 -18.07
N HIS A 3 1.19 -9.29 -18.08
CA HIS A 3 0.61 -9.84 -16.85
C HIS A 3 1.61 -10.69 -16.05
N LEU A 4 2.58 -11.31 -16.73
CA LEU A 4 3.66 -12.03 -16.05
C LEU A 4 4.57 -11.06 -15.30
N LEU A 5 4.89 -9.91 -15.90
CA LEU A 5 5.72 -8.88 -15.26
C LEU A 5 5.03 -8.29 -14.02
N THR A 6 3.74 -8.00 -14.10
CA THR A 6 2.99 -7.50 -12.93
C THR A 6 2.88 -8.54 -11.84
N THR A 7 2.73 -9.81 -12.20
CA THR A 7 2.74 -10.93 -11.24
C THR A 7 4.09 -11.06 -10.55
N LEU A 8 5.19 -11.01 -11.31
CA LEU A 8 6.54 -11.07 -10.76
C LEU A 8 6.84 -9.89 -9.84
N LEU A 9 6.44 -8.67 -10.23
CA LEU A 9 6.64 -7.48 -9.43
C LEU A 9 5.89 -7.56 -8.09
N LYS A 10 4.60 -7.95 -8.12
CA LYS A 10 3.80 -8.16 -6.91
C LYS A 10 4.44 -9.21 -6.00
N ARG A 11 4.91 -10.32 -6.58
CA ARG A 11 5.58 -11.39 -5.86
C ARG A 11 6.88 -10.91 -5.20
N TYR A 12 7.70 -10.13 -5.90
CA TYR A 12 8.92 -9.56 -5.35
C TYR A 12 8.65 -8.79 -4.05
N PHE A 13 7.65 -7.89 -4.05
CA PHE A 13 7.28 -7.15 -2.84
C PHE A 13 6.67 -8.04 -1.74
N ALA A 14 5.89 -9.05 -2.12
CA ALA A 14 5.33 -10.01 -1.18
C ALA A 14 6.38 -10.94 -0.54
N GLU A 15 7.54 -11.14 -1.16
CA GLU A 15 8.63 -11.98 -0.64
C GLU A 15 9.68 -11.21 0.15
N LEU A 16 9.58 -9.87 0.24
CA LEU A 16 10.46 -9.08 1.09
C LEU A 16 10.36 -9.52 2.57
N PRO A 17 11.47 -9.52 3.33
CA PRO A 17 11.47 -9.87 4.75
C PRO A 17 10.51 -9.02 5.60
N ASP A 18 10.36 -7.74 5.24
CA ASP A 18 9.35 -6.82 5.76
C ASP A 18 8.56 -6.25 4.58
N SER A 19 7.30 -5.85 4.77
CA SER A 19 6.56 -5.15 3.71
C SER A 19 7.20 -3.81 3.35
N LEU A 20 6.88 -3.30 2.15
CA LEU A 20 7.44 -2.04 1.68
C LEU A 20 7.06 -0.86 2.58
N ILE A 21 5.86 -0.86 3.16
CA ILE A 21 5.54 -0.09 4.36
C ILE A 21 5.97 -0.98 5.54
N PRO A 22 7.06 -0.64 6.25
CA PRO A 22 7.63 -1.53 7.26
C PRO A 22 6.65 -1.84 8.39
N GLY A 23 6.71 -3.05 8.94
CA GLY A 23 5.81 -3.51 9.99
C GLY A 23 5.86 -2.67 11.28
N GLU A 24 6.94 -1.93 11.52
CA GLU A 24 7.01 -0.93 12.61
C GLU A 24 6.03 0.24 12.44
N TRP A 25 5.62 0.56 11.22
CA TRP A 25 4.65 1.61 10.90
C TRP A 25 3.23 1.05 10.73
N TYR A 26 3.05 -0.27 10.83
CA TYR A 26 1.77 -0.93 10.53
C TYR A 26 0.62 -0.38 11.37
N ASP A 27 0.71 -0.48 12.70
CA ASP A 27 -0.39 -0.06 13.59
C ASP A 27 -0.71 1.43 13.43
N ARG A 28 0.31 2.28 13.21
CA ARG A 28 0.10 3.71 12.96
C ARG A 28 -0.56 3.98 11.61
N THR A 29 -0.22 3.21 10.59
CA THR A 29 -0.85 3.29 9.26
C THR A 29 -2.31 2.84 9.31
N ILE A 30 -2.61 1.75 10.02
CA ILE A 30 -3.98 1.28 10.25
C ILE A 30 -4.80 2.32 11.02
N ALA A 31 -4.24 2.89 12.09
CA ALA A 31 -4.90 3.94 12.86
C ALA A 31 -5.18 5.19 12.01
N ALA A 32 -4.20 5.65 11.22
CA ALA A 32 -4.36 6.78 10.30
C ALA A 32 -5.48 6.52 9.28
N ALA A 33 -5.50 5.35 8.65
CA ALA A 33 -6.52 4.97 7.67
C ALA A 33 -7.91 4.66 8.27
N SER A 34 -8.04 4.71 9.60
CA SER A 34 -9.30 4.54 10.33
C SER A 34 -9.83 5.84 10.91
N LEU A 35 -9.20 6.98 10.61
CA LEU A 35 -9.69 8.30 11.04
C LEU A 35 -11.06 8.63 10.41
N PRO A 36 -11.88 9.48 11.05
CA PRO A 36 -13.27 9.68 10.63
C PRO A 36 -13.46 10.24 9.22
N THR A 37 -12.54 11.09 8.76
CA THR A 37 -12.62 11.77 7.45
C THR A 37 -11.45 11.42 6.55
N GLU A 38 -11.67 11.42 5.23
CA GLU A 38 -10.61 11.14 4.25
C GLU A 38 -9.50 12.19 4.32
N GLU A 39 -9.82 13.45 4.60
CA GLU A 39 -8.85 14.53 4.80
C GLU A 39 -7.92 14.26 5.99
N GLU A 40 -8.47 13.82 7.12
CA GLU A 40 -7.66 13.43 8.30
C GLU A 40 -6.83 12.17 8.02
N GLN A 41 -7.40 11.19 7.32
CA GLN A 41 -6.69 9.97 6.93
C GLN A 41 -5.47 10.30 6.06
N VAL A 42 -5.65 11.11 5.01
CA VAL A 42 -4.55 11.54 4.12
C VAL A 42 -3.50 12.32 4.90
N ALA A 43 -3.90 13.31 5.70
CA ALA A 43 -2.96 14.14 6.45
C ALA A 43 -2.11 13.33 7.44
N GLU A 44 -2.69 12.34 8.12
CA GLU A 44 -1.92 11.48 9.03
C GLU A 44 -1.10 10.43 8.27
N LEU A 45 -1.62 9.84 7.19
CA LEU A 45 -0.84 8.94 6.33
C LEU A 45 0.41 9.62 5.77
N ASP A 46 0.30 10.87 5.30
CA ASP A 46 1.43 11.67 4.84
C ASP A 46 2.49 11.85 5.94
N ARG A 47 2.04 12.11 7.18
CA ARG A 47 2.95 12.18 8.33
C ARG A 47 3.63 10.84 8.58
N VAL A 48 2.91 9.72 8.55
CA VAL A 48 3.52 8.39 8.71
C VAL A 48 4.55 8.15 7.61
N MET A 49 4.19 8.36 6.34
CA MET A 49 5.08 8.14 5.20
C MET A 49 6.32 9.03 5.24
N SER A 50 6.19 10.27 5.73
CA SER A 50 7.32 11.18 5.88
C SER A 50 8.41 10.68 6.85
N ASN A 51 8.08 9.75 7.74
CA ASN A 51 9.04 9.12 8.66
C ASN A 51 9.82 7.97 8.01
N ILE A 52 9.34 7.39 6.92
CA ILE A 52 10.06 6.37 6.16
C ILE A 52 11.21 7.06 5.40
N LYS A 53 12.43 6.51 5.47
CA LYS A 53 13.64 7.12 4.90
C LYS A 53 14.38 6.18 3.95
N GLY A 54 15.36 6.75 3.24
CA GLY A 54 16.32 6.01 2.43
C GLY A 54 15.72 5.28 1.23
N ALA A 55 16.22 4.07 0.98
CA ALA A 55 15.82 3.27 -0.17
C ALA A 55 14.34 2.85 -0.13
N THR A 56 13.79 2.61 1.07
CA THR A 56 12.38 2.24 1.25
C THR A 56 11.45 3.36 0.80
N ALA A 57 11.70 4.59 1.25
CA ALA A 57 10.91 5.76 0.86
C ALA A 57 10.97 6.02 -0.64
N THR A 58 12.16 5.91 -1.23
CA THR A 58 12.37 6.09 -2.67
C THR A 58 11.59 5.04 -3.46
N THR A 59 11.68 3.77 -3.07
CA THR A 59 10.99 2.66 -3.74
C THR A 59 9.47 2.80 -3.62
N LEU A 60 8.97 3.15 -2.43
CA LEU A 60 7.55 3.38 -2.21
C LEU A 60 7.01 4.51 -3.08
N SER A 61 7.69 5.66 -3.11
CA SER A 61 7.29 6.80 -3.93
C SER A 61 7.24 6.46 -5.42
N TYR A 62 8.25 5.75 -5.93
CA TYR A 62 8.27 5.31 -7.32
C TYR A 62 7.14 4.32 -7.65
N LEU A 63 6.87 3.37 -6.76
CA LEU A 63 5.80 2.40 -6.94
C LEU A 63 4.43 3.08 -6.92
N LEU A 64 4.12 3.90 -5.90
CA LEU A 64 2.87 4.64 -5.79
C LEU A 64 2.65 5.54 -7.02
N GLY A 65 3.68 6.27 -7.45
CA GLY A 65 3.60 7.08 -8.66
C GLY A 65 3.35 6.25 -9.94
N HIS A 66 3.86 5.01 -10.01
CA HIS A 66 3.52 4.10 -11.11
C HIS A 66 2.06 3.65 -11.05
N LEU A 67 1.56 3.27 -9.88
CA LEU A 67 0.18 2.88 -9.68
C LEU A 67 -0.79 4.02 -10.01
N GLY A 68 -0.46 5.27 -9.64
CA GLY A 68 -1.23 6.45 -10.04
C GLY A 68 -1.33 6.60 -11.56
N ARG A 69 -0.25 6.32 -12.29
CA ARG A 69 -0.29 6.30 -13.78
C ARG A 69 -1.15 5.16 -14.32
N VAL A 70 -1.18 3.99 -13.68
CA VAL A 70 -2.06 2.87 -14.08
C VAL A 70 -3.53 3.27 -13.94
N ILE A 71 -3.89 3.93 -12.84
CA ILE A 71 -5.26 4.40 -12.56
C ILE A 71 -5.65 5.53 -13.52
N ALA A 72 -4.74 6.47 -13.81
CA ALA A 72 -4.99 7.52 -14.79
C ALA A 72 -5.32 6.95 -16.19
N ASN A 73 -4.86 5.73 -16.49
CA ASN A 73 -5.12 5.01 -17.72
C ASN A 73 -6.22 3.93 -17.61
N HIS A 74 -7.09 3.98 -16.57
CA HIS A 74 -8.15 2.99 -16.30
C HIS A 74 -9.04 2.65 -17.50
N LYS A 75 -9.26 3.57 -18.45
CA LYS A 75 -10.04 3.30 -19.67
C LYS A 75 -9.46 2.13 -20.48
N SER A 76 -8.13 2.01 -20.49
CA SER A 76 -7.39 0.93 -21.15
C SER A 76 -7.04 -0.21 -20.19
N THR A 77 -6.55 0.10 -18.98
CA THR A 77 -6.09 -0.92 -18.02
C THR A 77 -7.24 -1.65 -17.34
N LYS A 78 -8.43 -1.05 -17.32
CA LYS A 78 -9.61 -1.48 -16.54
C LYS A 78 -9.35 -1.53 -15.03
N MET A 79 -8.31 -0.85 -14.56
CA MET A 79 -7.95 -0.77 -13.15
C MET A 79 -8.19 0.65 -12.64
N ASP A 80 -9.11 0.78 -11.69
CA ASP A 80 -9.36 1.99 -10.91
C ASP A 80 -8.58 1.96 -9.58
N ALA A 81 -8.68 3.03 -8.78
CA ALA A 81 -7.97 3.12 -7.51
C ALA A 81 -8.32 1.99 -6.54
N VAL A 82 -9.58 1.54 -6.54
CA VAL A 82 -10.06 0.48 -5.66
C VAL A 82 -9.45 -0.87 -6.06
N SER A 83 -9.56 -1.28 -7.32
CA SER A 83 -9.02 -2.55 -7.81
C SER A 83 -7.49 -2.62 -7.74
N VAL A 84 -6.79 -1.49 -7.94
CA VAL A 84 -5.34 -1.41 -7.69
C VAL A 84 -5.05 -1.60 -6.20
N ALA A 85 -5.76 -0.91 -5.32
CA ALA A 85 -5.56 -1.02 -3.89
C ALA A 85 -5.91 -2.42 -3.35
N GLU A 86 -6.91 -3.11 -3.88
CA GLU A 86 -7.21 -4.50 -3.53
C GLU A 86 -6.07 -5.46 -3.87
N ALA A 87 -5.40 -5.22 -5.00
CA ALA A 87 -4.27 -6.03 -5.44
C ALA A 87 -2.98 -5.75 -4.65
N TRP A 88 -2.79 -4.51 -4.17
CA TRP A 88 -1.54 -4.05 -3.57
C TRP A 88 -1.58 -3.88 -2.04
N GLY A 89 -2.74 -3.61 -1.45
CA GLY A 89 -2.94 -3.41 0.00
C GLY A 89 -2.25 -4.48 0.85
N PRO A 90 -2.63 -5.77 0.70
CA PRO A 90 -2.03 -6.86 1.48
C PRO A 90 -0.55 -7.15 1.17
N ILE A 91 -0.01 -6.58 0.09
CA ILE A 91 1.39 -6.75 -0.31
C ILE A 91 2.25 -5.65 0.33
N LEU A 92 1.78 -4.40 0.27
CA LEU A 92 2.53 -3.23 0.70
C LEU A 92 2.42 -2.96 2.20
N LEU A 93 1.34 -3.40 2.85
CA LEU A 93 1.10 -3.18 4.27
C LEU A 93 0.79 -4.51 4.95
N ARG A 94 1.78 -5.08 5.65
CA ARG A 94 1.64 -6.32 6.40
C ARG A 94 2.04 -6.10 7.86
N PRO A 95 1.35 -6.73 8.82
CA PRO A 95 1.82 -6.73 10.19
C PRO A 95 3.11 -7.54 10.29
N LYS A 96 3.81 -7.40 11.41
CA LYS A 96 4.97 -8.26 11.71
C LYS A 96 4.55 -9.75 11.68
N PRO A 97 5.44 -10.69 11.33
CA PRO A 97 5.10 -12.11 11.26
C PRO A 97 4.47 -12.68 12.54
N SER A 98 4.83 -12.16 13.71
CA SER A 98 4.25 -12.52 15.01
C SER A 98 2.78 -12.11 15.19
N GLU A 99 2.26 -11.25 14.33
CA GLU A 99 0.92 -10.64 14.43
C GLU A 99 0.09 -10.87 13.16
N SER A 100 0.37 -11.94 12.42
CA SER A 100 -0.26 -12.24 11.11
C SER A 100 -1.79 -12.26 11.12
N ALA A 101 -2.43 -12.56 12.26
CA ALA A 101 -3.88 -12.50 12.43
C ALA A 101 -4.46 -11.08 12.18
N LYS A 102 -3.69 -10.01 12.48
CA LYS A 102 -4.08 -8.62 12.19
C LYS A 102 -4.30 -8.40 10.69
N ALA A 103 -3.55 -9.08 9.83
CA ALA A 103 -3.64 -8.88 8.38
C ALA A 103 -5.02 -9.26 7.82
N VAL A 104 -5.67 -10.26 8.43
CA VAL A 104 -7.01 -10.69 8.03
C VAL A 104 -8.06 -9.73 8.58
N ALA A 105 -7.92 -9.32 9.84
CA ALA A 105 -8.84 -8.40 10.50
C ALA A 105 -8.86 -7.01 9.84
N ASP A 106 -7.68 -6.50 9.48
CA ASP A 106 -7.50 -5.13 8.98
C ASP A 106 -7.55 -5.04 7.46
N ARG A 107 -7.88 -6.13 6.75
CA ARG A 107 -7.75 -6.21 5.28
C ARG A 107 -8.37 -5.01 4.56
N GLN A 108 -9.58 -4.61 4.95
CA GLN A 108 -10.26 -3.48 4.32
C GLN A 108 -9.56 -2.14 4.61
N ILE A 109 -8.98 -2.00 5.81
CA ILE A 109 -8.23 -0.82 6.23
C ILE A 109 -6.90 -0.74 5.47
N GLN A 110 -6.23 -1.88 5.23
CA GLN A 110 -5.02 -1.95 4.40
C GLN A 110 -5.29 -1.49 2.97
N VAL A 111 -6.40 -1.94 2.39
CA VAL A 111 -6.85 -1.52 1.06
C VAL A 111 -7.14 -0.02 1.05
N ASN A 112 -7.85 0.52 2.05
CA ASN A 112 -8.11 1.96 2.13
C ASN A 112 -6.81 2.77 2.28
N ALA A 113 -5.89 2.35 3.16
CA ALA A 113 -4.61 3.02 3.35
C ALA A 113 -3.84 3.13 2.03
N VAL A 114 -3.70 2.02 1.29
CA VAL A 114 -2.98 2.04 0.00
C VAL A 114 -3.73 2.83 -1.06
N ARG A 115 -5.07 2.81 -1.08
CA ARG A 115 -5.87 3.64 -2.00
C ARG A 115 -5.56 5.13 -1.82
N LEU A 116 -5.46 5.60 -0.58
CA LEU A 116 -5.22 7.01 -0.24
C LEU A 116 -3.79 7.46 -0.50
N LEU A 117 -2.84 6.53 -0.53
CA LEU A 117 -1.44 6.80 -0.82
C LEU A 117 -1.13 6.91 -2.32
N ILE A 118 -2.06 6.50 -3.20
CA ILE A 118 -1.88 6.51 -4.66
C ILE A 118 -2.53 7.76 -5.27
#